data_AF-A0A6G8I752-F1
#
_entry.id   AF-A0A6G8I752-F1
#
_cell.length_a   1.000
_cell.length_b   1.000
_cell.length_c   1.000
_cell.angle_alpha   90.00
_cell.angle_beta   90.00
_cell.angle_gamma   90.00
#
_symmetry.space_group_name_H-M   'P 1'
#
loop_
_entity.id
_entity.type
_entity.pdbx_description
1 polymer ?
#
loop_
_entity_poly.entity_id
_entity_poly.type
_entity_poly.pdbx_seq_one_letter_code
_entity_poly.pdbx_strand_id
1 'polypeptide(L)' 'MKSTATRDQLLKAFKLARIQRLSFEQALEIPCLAIALSNTALALEQARAKPAPKPRIDVKRIAAGDID' A
#
# COMPACT_ATOMS: atom_id res chain seq x y z
N MET A 1 -10.92 7.20 -15.50
CA MET A 1 -11.60 7.76 -14.29
C MET A 1 -10.53 7.94 -13.22
N LYS A 2 -10.27 9.17 -12.75
CA LYS A 2 -9.40 9.38 -11.58
C LYS A 2 -10.15 8.77 -10.39
N SER A 3 -9.75 7.58 -9.96
CA SER A 3 -10.32 6.97 -8.75
C SER A 3 -9.91 7.84 -7.58
N THR A 4 -10.83 8.67 -7.10
CA THR A 4 -10.63 9.47 -5.89
C THR A 4 -10.62 8.50 -4.71
N ALA A 5 -9.57 8.55 -3.88
CA ALA A 5 -9.50 7.70 -2.69
C ALA A 5 -10.68 8.01 -1.75
N THR A 6 -11.35 6.97 -1.25
CA THR A 6 -12.45 7.16 -0.30
C THR A 6 -11.92 7.59 1.07
N ARG A 7 -12.78 8.22 1.90
CA ARG A 7 -12.39 8.63 3.26
C ARG A 7 -11.85 7.49 4.10
N ASP A 8 -12.41 6.28 3.96
CA ASP A 8 -11.93 5.08 4.66
C ASP A 8 -10.53 4.67 4.21
N GLN A 9 -10.25 4.72 2.89
CA GLN A 9 -8.93 4.43 2.35
C GLN A 9 -7.89 5.46 2.81
N LEU A 10 -8.25 6.74 2.86
CA LEU A 10 -7.39 7.80 3.41
C LEU A 10 -7.12 7.60 4.91
N LEU A 11 -8.13 7.20 5.68
CA LEU A 11 -7.97 6.90 7.11
C LEU A 11 -7.06 5.69 7.34
N LYS A 12 -7.15 4.66 6.51
CA LYS A 12 -6.23 3.51 6.52
C LYS A 12 -4.80 3.94 6.19
N ALA A 13 -4.62 4.75 5.14
CA ALA A 13 -3.32 5.31 4.79
C ALA A 13 -2.72 6.15 5.93
N PHE A 14 -3.55 6.97 6.58
CA PHE A 14 -3.15 7.80 7.72
C PHE A 14 -2.66 6.96 8.91
N LYS A 15 -3.41 5.90 9.26
CA LYS A 15 -3.01 4.96 10.31
C LYS A 15 -1.71 4.22 9.96
N LEU A 16 -1.57 3.81 8.70
CA LEU A 16 -0.37 3.11 8.21
C LEU A 16 0.87 4.01 8.23
N ALA A 17 0.72 5.30 7.90
CA ALA A 17 1.78 6.29 7.95
C ALA A 17 2.23 6.66 9.38
N ARG A 18 1.52 6.17 10.42
CA ARG A 18 1.83 6.39 11.84
C ARG A 18 1.98 7.87 12.20
N ILE A 19 1.16 8.73 11.62
CA ILE A 19 1.14 10.15 11.94
C ILE A 19 0.54 10.32 13.36
N GLN A 20 1.36 10.80 14.31
CA GLN A 20 0.96 10.91 15.73
C GLN A 20 0.62 12.35 16.17
N ARG A 21 1.17 13.35 15.49
CA ARG A 21 1.13 14.76 15.94
C ARG A 21 -0.04 15.57 15.37
N LEU A 22 -0.74 15.03 14.38
CA LEU A 22 -1.83 15.70 13.68
C LEU A 22 -3.07 14.83 13.76
N SER A 23 -4.25 15.45 13.82
CA SER A 23 -5.50 14.74 13.60
C SER A 23 -5.67 14.40 12.11
N PHE A 24 -6.58 13.48 11.80
CA PHE A 24 -6.89 13.12 10.43
C PHE A 24 -7.36 14.33 9.60
N GLU A 25 -8.23 15.16 10.17
CA GLU A 25 -8.74 16.36 9.49
C GLU A 25 -7.62 17.39 9.27
N GLN A 26 -6.76 17.64 10.27
CA GLN A 26 -5.60 18.53 10.13
C GLN A 26 -4.61 18.04 9.07
N ALA A 27 -4.42 16.73 8.93
CA ALA A 27 -3.56 16.17 7.90
C ALA A 27 -4.14 16.35 6.49
N LEU A 28 -5.47 16.43 6.34
CA LEU A 28 -6.13 16.70 5.05
C LEU A 28 -6.11 18.18 4.66
N GLU A 29 -6.04 19.09 5.64
CA GLU A 29 -5.90 20.53 5.38
C GLU A 29 -4.52 20.88 4.80
N ILE A 30 -3.49 20.07 5.09
CA ILE A 30 -2.14 20.27 4.57
C ILE A 30 -2.03 19.64 3.17
N PRO A 31 -1.83 20.44 2.10
CA PRO A 31 -1.95 19.94 0.72
C PRO A 31 -0.98 18.80 0.38
N CYS A 32 0.27 18.88 0.85
CA CYS A 32 1.26 17.84 0.59
C CYS A 32 0.93 16.52 1.30
N LEU A 33 0.40 16.57 2.52
CA LEU A 33 -0.05 15.38 3.25
C LEU A 33 -1.30 14.78 2.61
N ALA A 34 -2.27 15.60 2.20
CA ALA A 34 -3.46 15.12 1.51
C ALA A 34 -3.12 14.35 0.22
N ILE A 35 -2.17 14.86 -0.58
CA ILE A 35 -1.68 14.18 -1.79
C ILE A 35 -0.95 12.89 -1.42
N ALA A 36 -0.07 12.92 -0.41
CA ALA A 36 0.68 11.74 0.03
C ALA A 36 -0.26 10.62 0.53
N LEU A 37 -1.29 10.97 1.32
CA LEU A 37 -2.30 10.05 1.81
C LEU A 37 -3.13 9.45 0.67
N SER A 38 -3.52 10.27 -0.31
CA SER A 38 -4.24 9.82 -1.50
C SER A 38 -3.42 8.83 -2.32
N ASN A 39 -2.14 9.12 -2.55
CA ASN A 39 -1.23 8.23 -3.27
C ASN A 39 -1.00 6.92 -2.51
N THR A 40 -0.84 7.01 -1.18
CA THR A 40 -0.67 5.83 -0.31
C THR A 40 -1.92 4.94 -0.33
N ALA A 41 -3.10 5.55 -0.23
CA ALA A 41 -4.38 4.85 -0.34
C ALA A 41 -4.51 4.08 -1.66
N LEU A 42 -4.19 4.74 -2.79
CA LEU A 42 -4.20 4.10 -4.11
C LEU A 42 -3.18 2.97 -4.22
N ALA A 43 -1.97 3.15 -3.69
CA ALA A 43 -0.93 2.12 -3.68
C ALA A 43 -1.35 0.88 -2.89
N LEU A 44 -2.02 1.05 -1.74
CA LEU A 44 -2.55 -0.05 -0.94
C LEU A 44 -3.62 -0.85 -1.68
N GLU A 45 -4.54 -0.17 -2.37
CA GLU A 45 -5.58 -0.84 -3.15
C GLU A 45 -4.99 -1.60 -4.35
N GLN A 46 -4.01 -1.01 -5.02
CA GLN A 46 -3.27 -1.71 -6.08
C GLN A 46 -2.49 -2.92 -5.55
N ALA A 47 -1.89 -2.81 -4.36
CA ALA A 47 -1.18 -3.92 -3.73
C ALA A 47 -2.13 -5.05 -3.34
N ARG A 48 -3.36 -4.74 -2.90
CA ARG A 48 -4.42 -5.73 -2.63
C ARG A 48 -4.94 -6.41 -3.88
N ALA A 49 -5.07 -5.66 -4.97
CA ALA A 49 -5.53 -6.19 -6.24
C ALA A 49 -4.49 -7.09 -6.92
N LYS A 50 -3.20 -6.89 -6.63
CA LYS A 50 -2.13 -7.75 -7.16
C LYS A 50 -2.11 -9.07 -6.38
N PRO A 51 -2.19 -10.23 -7.06
CA PRO A 51 -1.97 -11.51 -6.40
C PRO A 51 -0.57 -11.51 -5.78
N ALA A 52 -0.44 -12.10 -4.58
CA ALA A 52 0.84 -12.24 -3.92
C ALA A 52 1.89 -12.78 -4.92
N PRO A 53 3.12 -12.22 -4.95
CA PRO A 53 4.13 -12.69 -5.87
C PRO A 53 4.29 -14.19 -5.66
N LYS A 54 4.00 -14.99 -6.70
CA LYS A 54 4.23 -16.44 -6.66
C LYS A 54 5.66 -16.66 -6.17
N PRO A 55 5.89 -17.57 -5.21
CA PRO A 55 7.24 -17.88 -4.78
C PRO A 55 8.05 -18.18 -6.03
N ARG A 56 9.17 -17.47 -6.20
CA ARG A 56 10.11 -17.77 -7.29
C ARG A 56 10.57 -19.18 -7.04
N ILE A 57 10.07 -20.11 -7.84
CA ILE A 57 10.56 -21.48 -7.86
C ILE A 57 12.06 -21.38 -8.07
N ASP A 58 12.82 -21.91 -7.11
CA ASP A 58 14.27 -21.89 -7.20
C ASP A 58 14.70 -22.92 -8.25
N VAL A 59 14.69 -22.48 -9.52
CA VAL A 59 14.99 -23.33 -10.69
C VAL A 59 16.36 -23.99 -10.53
N LYS A 60 17.28 -23.37 -9.77
CA LYS A 60 18.61 -23.94 -9.50
C LYS A 60 18.54 -25.15 -8.56
N ARG A 61 17.67 -25.12 -7.54
CA ARG A 61 17.44 -26.29 -6.65
C ARG A 61 16.75 -27.44 -7.39
N ILE A 62 15.76 -27.13 -8.23
CA ILE A 62 15.09 -28.14 -9.07
C ILE A 62 16.09 -28.81 -10.02
N ALA A 63 16.95 -28.02 -10.67
CA ALA A 63 17.98 -28.56 -11.59
C ALA A 63 19.06 -29.39 -10.86
N ALA A 64 19.29 -29.11 -9.57
CA ALA A 64 20.23 -29.86 -8.73
C ALA A 64 19.62 -31.14 -8.10
N GLY A 65 18.33 -31.41 -8.30
CA GLY A 65 17.63 -32.55 -7.71
C GLY A 65 17.41 -32.45 -6.20
N ASP A 66 17.57 -31.25 -5.63
CA ASP A 66 17.50 -30.99 -4.19
C ASP A 66 16.08 -30.56 -3.82
N ILE A 67 15.16 -31.53 -3.83
CA ILE A 67 13.75 -31.39 -3.47
C ILE A 67 13.46 -32.39 -2.35
N ASP A 68 13.70 -31.98 -1.11
CA ASP A 68 13.23 -32.64 0.12
C ASP A 68 12.03 -31.85 0.68
#